data_AF-A0A8G2IR76-F1
#
_entry.id   AF-A0A8G2IR76-F1
#
_cell.length_a   1.000
_cell.length_b   1.000
_cell.length_c   1.000
_cell.angle_alpha   90.00
_cell.angle_beta   90.00
_cell.angle_gamma   90.00
#
_symmetry.space_group_name_H-M   'P 1'
#
loop_
_entity.id
_entity.type
_entity.pdbx_description
1 polymer ?
#
loop_
_entity_poly.entity_id
_entity_poly.type
_entity_poly.pdbx_seq_one_letter_code
_entity_poly.pdbx_strand_id
1 'polypeptide(L)' 'MNDNKIKISDGEDAENPRTAAGVKHIQASINANKGLVEKLSTRDVDVKDIVNAEEAADGSIIFSVN' A
#
# COMPACT_ATOMS: atom_id res chain seq x y z
N MET A 1 11.02 -1.42 12.39
CA MET A 1 9.56 -1.66 12.30
C MET A 1 9.33 -3.11 11.95
N ASN A 2 8.51 -3.81 12.74
CA ASN A 2 8.21 -5.24 12.55
C ASN A 2 7.40 -5.43 11.25
N ASP A 3 7.80 -6.38 10.40
CA ASP A 3 7.14 -6.64 9.11
C ASP A 3 5.66 -7.08 9.27
N ASN A 4 5.27 -7.47 10.48
CA ASN A 4 3.90 -7.81 10.85
C ASN A 4 2.90 -6.65 10.77
N LYS A 5 3.38 -5.42 10.51
CA LYS A 5 2.55 -4.23 10.36
C LYS A 5 2.20 -3.90 8.91
N ILE A 6 2.56 -4.74 7.94
CA ILE A 6 2.21 -4.56 6.52
C ILE A 6 1.38 -5.76 6.06
N LYS A 7 0.20 -5.49 5.52
CA LYS A 7 -0.74 -6.46 4.95
C LYS A 7 -1.01 -6.11 3.48
N ILE A 8 -1.22 -7.11 2.64
CA ILE A 8 -1.55 -6.95 1.22
C ILE A 8 -2.93 -7.57 0.98
N SER A 9 -3.75 -6.89 0.20
CA SER A 9 -5.13 -7.27 -0.17
C SER A 9 -5.35 -7.00 -1.66
N ASP A 10 -6.40 -7.59 -2.23
CA ASP A 10 -6.79 -7.29 -3.60
C ASP A 10 -7.56 -5.96 -3.66
N GLY A 11 -7.47 -5.27 -4.80
CA GLY A 11 -8.08 -3.95 -5.03
C GLY A 11 -9.60 -3.91 -4.89
N GLU A 12 -10.27 -5.06 -4.98
CA GLU A 12 -11.71 -5.22 -4.81
C GLU A 12 -12.18 -4.95 -3.37
N ASP A 13 -11.30 -5.12 -2.37
CA ASP A 13 -11.60 -4.90 -0.96
C ASP A 13 -11.43 -3.43 -0.52
N ALA A 14 -11.02 -2.54 -1.43
CA ALA A 14 -10.84 -1.13 -1.08
C ALA A 14 -12.19 -0.46 -0.75
N GLU A 15 -12.34 0.05 0.48
CA GLU A 15 -13.56 0.69 0.99
C GLU A 15 -14.13 1.82 0.09
N ASN A 16 -13.31 2.39 -0.81
CA ASN A 16 -13.78 3.35 -1.81
C ASN A 16 -12.93 3.30 -3.09
N PRO A 17 -13.53 3.49 -4.28
CA PRO A 17 -12.78 3.68 -5.51
C PRO A 17 -11.88 4.92 -5.38
N ARG A 18 -10.56 4.71 -5.36
CA ARG A 18 -9.61 5.83 -5.34
C ARG A 18 -9.60 6.50 -6.71
N THR A 19 -9.66 7.84 -6.71
CA THR A 19 -9.45 8.60 -7.94
C THR A 19 -8.01 8.40 -8.42
N ALA A 20 -7.76 8.52 -9.72
CA ALA A 20 -6.42 8.41 -10.28
C ALA A 20 -5.41 9.38 -9.62
N ALA A 21 -5.88 10.58 -9.20
CA ALA A 21 -5.06 11.53 -8.46
C ALA A 21 -4.73 11.05 -7.04
N GLY A 22 -5.70 10.43 -6.36
CA GLY A 22 -5.51 9.82 -5.04
C GLY A 22 -4.51 8.65 -5.09
N VAL A 23 -4.62 7.77 -6.07
CA VAL A 23 -3.67 6.66 -6.30
C VAL A 23 -2.26 7.20 -6.49
N LYS A 24 -2.07 8.19 -7.38
CA LYS A 24 -0.76 8.82 -7.59
C LYS A 24 -0.18 9.43 -6.32
N HIS A 25 -1.02 10.04 -5.49
CA HIS A 25 -0.58 10.62 -4.22
C HIS A 25 -0.10 9.54 -3.22
N ILE A 26 -0.83 8.43 -3.13
CA ILE A 26 -0.44 7.27 -2.31
C ILE A 26 0.90 6.72 -2.80
N GLN A 27 1.01 6.41 -4.09
CA GLN A 27 2.22 5.85 -4.70
C GLN A 27 3.43 6.77 -4.54
N ALA A 28 3.25 8.09 -4.70
CA ALA A 28 4.31 9.06 -4.47
C ALA A 28 4.78 9.07 -3.00
N SER A 29 3.84 8.97 -2.06
CA SER A 29 4.16 8.93 -0.62
C SER A 29 4.92 7.66 -0.23
N ILE A 30 4.57 6.53 -0.84
CA ILE A 30 5.28 5.25 -0.65
C ILE A 30 6.68 5.33 -1.26
N ASN A 31 6.81 5.82 -2.51
CA ASN A 31 8.10 5.97 -3.20
C ASN A 31 9.08 6.91 -2.47
N ALA A 32 8.57 7.90 -1.73
CA ALA A 32 9.39 8.77 -0.88
C ALA A 32 10.02 8.02 0.32
N ASN A 33 9.54 6.82 0.66
CA ASN A 33 10.02 6.00 1.76
C ASN A 33 10.73 4.73 1.25
N LYS A 34 12.04 4.82 1.02
CA LYS A 34 12.86 3.71 0.49
C LYS A 34 12.73 2.41 1.30
N GLY A 35 12.69 2.49 2.63
CA GLY A 35 12.58 1.30 3.47
C GLY A 35 11.22 0.61 3.34
N LEU A 36 10.15 1.37 3.08
CA LEU A 36 8.85 0.79 2.78
C LEU A 36 8.82 0.17 1.38
N VAL A 37 9.42 0.81 0.39
CA VAL A 37 9.56 0.27 -0.99
C VAL A 37 10.30 -1.07 -0.97
N GLU A 38 11.41 -1.16 -0.25
CA GLU A 38 12.17 -2.42 -0.12
C GLU A 38 11.31 -3.51 0.53
N LYS A 39 10.56 -3.20 1.58
CA LYS A 39 9.67 -4.17 2.26
C LYS A 39 8.51 -4.65 1.39
N LEU A 40 8.01 -3.81 0.49
CA LEU A 40 6.97 -4.20 -0.48
C LEU A 40 7.59 -5.06 -1.58
N SER A 41 8.76 -4.67 -2.08
CA SER A 41 9.49 -5.44 -3.09
C SER A 41 9.90 -6.83 -2.62
N THR A 42 10.29 -7.01 -1.34
CA THR A 42 10.58 -8.35 -0.79
C THR A 42 9.34 -9.26 -0.70
N ARG A 43 8.15 -8.70 -0.90
CA ARG A 43 6.87 -9.41 -0.95
C ARG A 43 6.31 -9.51 -2.38
N ASP A 44 7.12 -9.20 -3.40
CA ASP A 44 6.71 -9.19 -4.80
C ASP A 44 5.58 -8.19 -5.10
N VAL A 45 5.57 -7.06 -4.37
CA VAL A 45 4.62 -5.96 -4.58
C VAL A 45 5.34 -4.76 -5.18
N ASP A 46 4.94 -4.38 -6.39
CA ASP A 46 5.37 -3.13 -7.02
C ASP A 46 4.48 -1.97 -6.54
N VAL A 47 5.09 -0.83 -6.22
CA VAL A 47 4.36 0.37 -5.79
C VAL A 47 3.38 0.84 -6.85
N LYS A 48 3.67 0.59 -8.13
CA LYS A 48 2.77 0.98 -9.24
C LYS A 48 1.43 0.23 -9.21
N ASP A 49 1.40 -0.96 -8.62
CA ASP A 49 0.21 -1.82 -8.56
C ASP A 49 -0.64 -1.48 -7.34
N ILE A 50 -0.12 -0.68 -6.40
CA ILE A 50 -0.85 -0.21 -5.22
C ILE A 50 -1.89 0.84 -5.62
N VAL A 51 -3.15 0.52 -5.36
CA VAL A 51 -4.31 1.39 -5.63
C VAL A 51 -4.92 1.98 -4.36
N ASN A 52 -4.64 1.40 -3.19
CA ASN A 52 -5.09 1.91 -1.90
C ASN A 52 -4.07 1.62 -0.78
N ALA A 53 -4.13 2.42 0.29
CA ALA A 53 -3.41 2.19 1.52
C ALA A 53 -4.27 2.67 2.71
N GLU A 54 -4.45 1.82 3.71
CA GLU A 54 -5.32 2.09 4.87
C GLU A 54 -4.66 1.58 6.16
N GLU A 55 -4.83 2.32 7.27
CA GLU A 55 -4.39 1.87 8.59
C GLU A 55 -5.53 1.09 9.28
N ALA A 56 -5.28 -0.17 9.58
CA ALA A 56 -6.19 -1.02 10.32
C ALA A 56 -6.21 -0.67 11.81
N ALA A 57 -7.25 -1.12 12.52
CA ALA A 57 -7.41 -0.89 13.96
C ALA A 57 -6.24 -1.42 14.84
N ASP A 58 -5.48 -2.38 14.34
CA ASP A 58 -4.27 -2.93 15.00
C ASP A 58 -3.00 -2.12 14.70
N GLY A 59 -3.12 -0.99 13.99
CA GLY A 59 -2.02 -0.11 13.55
C GLY A 59 -1.13 -0.72 12.47
N SER A 60 -1.59 -1.74 11.75
CA SER A 60 -0.97 -2.21 10.51
C SER A 60 -1.48 -1.40 9.32
N ILE A 61 -0.67 -1.30 8.27
CA ILE A 61 -1.09 -0.71 6.99
C ILE A 61 -1.47 -1.84 6.04
N ILE A 62 -2.67 -1.77 5.48
CA ILE A 62 -3.18 -2.63 4.42
C ILE A 62 -2.95 -1.90 3.10
N PHE A 63 -2.21 -2.52 2.18
CA PHE A 63 -2.09 -2.07 0.80
C PHE A 63 -2.99 -2.92 -0.09
N SER A 64 -3.78 -2.28 -0.94
CA SER A 64 -4.57 -2.98 -1.95
C SER A 64 -3.89 -2.89 -3.30
N VAL A 65 -3.74 -4.03 -3.98
CA VAL A 65 -3.04 -4.15 -5.27
C VAL A 65 -3.97 -4.64 -6.37
N ASN A 66 -3.61 -4.41 -7.63
CA ASN A 66 -4.44 -4.69 -8.80
C ASN A 66 -3.79 -5.61 -9.83
#